data_AF-A0A847YHL2-F1
#
_entry.id   AF-A0A847YHL2-F1
#
_cell.length_a   1.000
_cell.length_b   1.000
_cell.length_c   1.000
_cell.angle_alpha   90.00
_cell.angle_beta   90.00
_cell.angle_gamma   90.00
#
_symmetry.space_group_name_H-M   'P 1'
#
loop_
_entity.id
_entity.type
_entity.pdbx_description
1 polymer ?
#
loop_
_entity_poly.entity_id
_entity_poly.type
_entity_poly.pdbx_seq_one_letter_code
_entity_poly.pdbx_strand_id
1 'polypeptide(L)'
;MSGPLFSPQDDLPLIADGGERVTLLREGREPGVTIGWAFRRPVPPVRGDRGDPLLRVEGVWTFLESAAPGGVRSGDVLRDADGRRWVVLAVSTAPAGRLAAWCRDTSAAFEPGSTIDIQIAEFRKGTHGEPMPVWRLFAAGVPCRWGEPPGDADAPQPGISRLWADVRLPAGTYRFRDRLGRMFAVPRIIKPGSLTEPAEIEAVPWARAGLYDQANQ
;
A
#
# COMPACT_ATOMS: atom_id res chain seq x y z
N MET A 1 6.15 47.10 24.62
CA MET A 1 6.04 45.65 24.36
C MET A 1 6.65 45.41 22.99
N SER A 2 7.89 44.93 22.93
CA SER A 2 8.54 44.58 21.67
C SER A 2 8.06 43.20 21.27
N GLY A 3 7.33 43.08 20.17
CA GLY A 3 6.95 41.79 19.60
C GLY A 3 8.19 41.00 19.15
N PRO A 4 8.08 39.67 19.00
CA PRO A 4 9.19 38.87 18.51
C PRO A 4 9.63 39.39 17.13
N LEU A 5 10.94 39.62 16.99
CA LEU A 5 11.56 40.09 15.75
C LEU A 5 11.56 38.90 14.77
N PHE A 6 11.03 39.12 13.56
CA PHE A 6 11.08 38.13 12.49
C PHE A 6 12.54 37.68 12.25
N SER A 7 12.81 36.39 12.41
CA SER A 7 14.08 35.72 12.13
C SER A 7 13.93 34.89 10.86
N PRO A 8 14.51 35.30 9.73
CA PRO A 8 14.41 34.52 8.49
C PRO A 8 14.91 33.08 8.64
N GLN A 9 15.82 32.79 9.57
CA GLN A 9 16.37 31.43 9.74
C GLN A 9 15.42 30.50 10.50
N ASP A 10 14.60 31.05 11.40
CA ASP A 10 13.69 30.29 12.25
C ASP A 10 12.24 30.35 11.73
N ASP A 11 11.85 31.51 11.20
CA ASP A 11 10.51 31.76 10.71
C ASP A 11 10.33 31.29 9.27
N LEU A 12 11.37 31.36 8.42
CA LEU A 12 11.20 30.85 7.05
C LEU A 12 10.98 29.35 7.03
N PRO A 13 11.60 28.46 7.83
CA PRO A 13 11.20 27.05 7.87
C PRO A 13 9.76 26.81 8.39
N LEU A 14 9.24 27.71 9.24
CA LEU A 14 7.87 27.66 9.75
C LEU A 14 6.85 28.22 8.73
N ILE A 15 7.29 29.12 7.84
CA ILE A 15 6.50 29.74 6.77
C ILE A 15 6.72 29.01 5.42
N ALA A 16 7.84 28.31 5.27
CA ALA A 16 8.24 27.58 4.07
C ALA A 16 7.38 26.34 3.99
N ASP A 17 6.35 26.46 3.14
CA ASP A 17 5.93 25.43 2.20
C ASP A 17 6.08 24.03 2.79
N GLY A 18 5.06 23.55 3.52
CA GLY A 18 4.98 22.27 4.23
C GLY A 18 5.36 21.04 3.39
N GLY A 19 6.63 20.98 3.02
CA GLY A 19 7.25 20.00 2.16
C GLY A 19 7.61 18.80 3.01
N GLU A 20 7.27 17.64 2.50
CA GLU A 20 7.50 16.37 3.15
C GLU A 20 8.52 15.54 2.37
N ARG A 21 9.19 14.64 3.09
CA ARG A 21 10.11 13.70 2.48
C ARG A 21 9.29 12.60 1.81
N VAL A 22 9.62 12.31 0.55
CA VAL A 22 9.03 11.18 -0.18
C VAL A 22 10.11 10.28 -0.75
N THR A 23 9.78 9.00 -0.92
CA THR A 23 10.65 8.03 -1.60
C THR A 23 10.06 7.70 -2.96
N LEU A 24 10.79 8.02 -4.03
CA LEU A 24 10.48 7.61 -5.39
C LEU A 24 10.90 6.15 -5.59
N LEU A 25 9.93 5.32 -5.93
CA LEU A 25 10.07 3.90 -6.20
C LEU A 25 9.80 3.65 -7.68
N ARG A 26 10.62 2.81 -8.30
CA ARG A 26 10.45 2.36 -9.68
C ARG A 26 10.63 0.85 -9.73
N GLU A 27 9.76 0.18 -10.47
CA GLU A 27 9.84 -1.27 -10.63
C GLU A 27 11.22 -1.69 -11.17
N GLY A 28 11.82 -2.71 -10.53
CA GLY A 28 13.15 -3.20 -10.88
C GLY A 28 14.33 -2.29 -10.46
N ARG A 29 14.08 -1.17 -9.76
CA ARG A 29 15.13 -0.31 -9.19
C ARG A 29 14.95 -0.15 -7.69
N GLU A 30 15.56 -1.07 -6.95
CA GLU A 30 15.74 -0.95 -5.50
C GLU A 30 17.21 -0.74 -5.15
N PRO A 31 17.54 0.08 -4.13
CA PRO A 31 16.62 0.86 -3.30
C PRO A 31 16.04 2.09 -4.03
N GLY A 32 14.91 2.61 -3.55
CA GLY A 32 14.29 3.83 -4.08
C GLY A 32 15.14 5.09 -3.86
N VAL A 33 14.74 6.19 -4.52
CA VAL A 33 15.38 7.50 -4.40
C VAL A 33 14.62 8.36 -3.40
N THR A 34 15.29 8.85 -2.36
CA THR A 34 14.69 9.80 -1.42
C THR A 34 14.72 11.22 -1.96
N ILE A 35 13.54 11.82 -2.11
CA ILE A 35 13.35 13.24 -2.40
C ILE A 35 13.19 13.95 -1.05
N GLY A 36 14.20 14.71 -0.66
CA GLY A 36 14.27 15.34 0.67
C GLY A 36 13.19 16.39 0.93
N TRP A 37 12.63 16.97 -0.12
CA TRP A 37 11.65 18.04 -0.04
C TRP A 37 10.66 17.96 -1.21
N ALA A 38 9.42 17.61 -0.94
CA ALA A 38 8.34 17.56 -1.91
C ALA A 38 7.06 18.17 -1.32
N PHE A 39 6.38 19.01 -2.10
CA PHE A 39 5.13 19.64 -1.71
C PHE A 39 3.93 18.88 -2.28
N ARG A 40 2.99 18.48 -1.44
CA ARG A 40 1.74 17.84 -1.87
C ARG A 40 0.59 18.86 -1.89
N ARG A 41 -0.11 18.92 -3.02
CA ARG A 41 -1.38 19.65 -3.13
C ARG A 41 -2.52 18.66 -3.43
N PRO A 42 -3.59 18.62 -2.62
CA PRO A 42 -4.76 17.78 -2.93
C PRO A 42 -5.46 18.28 -4.19
N VAL A 43 -5.97 17.37 -5.02
CA VAL A 43 -6.83 17.68 -6.16
C VAL A 43 -8.25 17.30 -5.78
N PRO A 44 -9.16 18.27 -5.57
CA PRO A 44 -10.53 17.97 -5.18
C PRO A 44 -11.27 17.22 -6.31
N PRO A 45 -12.26 16.38 -5.96
CA PRO A 45 -13.14 15.78 -6.97
C PRO A 45 -13.79 16.86 -7.82
N VAL A 46 -13.73 16.71 -9.14
CA VAL A 46 -14.58 17.51 -10.02
C VAL A 46 -15.99 16.92 -9.98
N ARG A 47 -16.99 17.76 -9.72
CA ARG A 47 -18.39 17.33 -9.62
C ARG A 47 -18.84 16.75 -10.97
N GLY A 48 -19.27 15.49 -10.98
CA GLY A 48 -19.68 14.78 -12.21
C GLY A 48 -18.60 13.94 -12.87
N ASP A 49 -17.42 13.81 -12.26
CA ASP A 49 -16.41 12.86 -12.68
C ASP A 49 -16.92 11.42 -12.48
N ARG A 50 -17.45 10.84 -13.56
CA ARG A 50 -17.84 9.42 -13.67
C ARG A 50 -16.69 8.56 -14.25
N GLY A 51 -15.48 9.11 -14.31
CA GLY A 51 -14.30 8.38 -14.79
C GLY A 51 -13.99 7.16 -13.92
N ASP A 52 -13.16 6.27 -14.45
CA ASP A 52 -12.64 5.13 -13.69
C ASP A 52 -11.95 5.66 -12.42
N PRO A 53 -12.41 5.27 -11.20
CA PRO A 53 -11.76 5.64 -9.96
C PRO A 53 -10.27 5.30 -9.94
N LEU A 54 -9.85 4.30 -10.73
CA LEU A 54 -8.47 3.89 -10.86
C LEU A 54 -7.61 4.88 -11.68
N LEU A 55 -8.19 5.75 -12.49
CA LEU A 55 -7.43 6.71 -13.30
C LEU A 55 -7.54 8.14 -12.77
N ARG A 56 -8.18 8.31 -11.62
CA ARG A 56 -8.44 9.63 -11.05
C ARG A 56 -7.22 10.19 -10.32
N VAL A 57 -6.89 11.45 -10.60
CA VAL A 57 -5.87 12.19 -9.85
C VAL A 57 -6.45 12.68 -8.53
N GLU A 58 -5.73 12.43 -7.44
CA GLU A 58 -6.13 12.81 -6.08
C GLU A 58 -5.14 13.80 -5.45
N GLY A 59 -3.92 13.86 -5.96
CA GLY A 59 -2.91 14.81 -5.49
C GLY A 59 -1.87 15.14 -6.55
N VAL A 60 -1.24 16.30 -6.41
CA VAL A 60 -0.07 16.70 -7.19
C VAL A 60 1.11 16.87 -6.24
N TRP A 61 2.18 16.14 -6.52
CA TRP A 61 3.45 16.25 -5.82
C TRP A 61 4.41 17.13 -6.62
N THR A 62 4.98 18.15 -6.00
CA THR A 62 5.90 19.08 -6.65
C THR A 62 7.25 19.09 -5.95
N PHE A 63 8.34 18.89 -6.69
CA PHE A 63 9.70 18.87 -6.16
C PHE A 63 10.71 19.30 -7.25
N LEU A 64 11.95 19.57 -6.86
CA LEU A 64 13.01 19.91 -7.80
C LEU A 64 13.34 18.72 -8.70
N GLU A 65 13.53 18.96 -9.99
CA GLU A 65 13.93 17.93 -10.95
C GLU A 65 15.25 17.27 -10.55
N SER A 66 16.20 18.06 -10.05
CA SER A 66 17.50 17.57 -9.56
C SER A 66 17.39 16.61 -8.37
N ALA A 67 16.28 16.63 -7.62
CA ALA A 67 16.04 15.74 -6.49
C ALA A 67 15.57 14.33 -6.92
N ALA A 68 15.24 14.14 -8.20
CA ALA A 68 14.84 12.85 -8.77
C ALA A 68 15.79 12.45 -9.93
N PRO A 69 17.01 11.97 -9.65
CA PRO A 69 17.95 11.55 -10.68
C PRO A 69 17.34 10.49 -11.61
N GLY A 70 17.41 10.74 -12.93
CA GLY A 70 16.76 9.88 -13.93
C GLY A 70 15.28 10.19 -14.19
N GLY A 71 14.76 11.24 -13.56
CA GLY A 71 13.42 11.79 -13.76
C GLY A 71 12.31 10.92 -13.17
N VAL A 72 11.12 11.49 -13.16
CA VAL A 72 9.87 10.84 -12.74
C VAL A 72 9.07 10.50 -13.99
N ARG A 73 8.37 9.36 -13.97
CA ARG A 73 7.57 8.87 -15.09
C ARG A 73 6.22 8.34 -14.61
N SER A 74 5.26 8.27 -15.53
CA SER A 74 4.02 7.54 -15.26
C SER A 74 4.33 6.08 -14.90
N GLY A 75 3.64 5.55 -13.90
CA GLY A 75 3.87 4.23 -13.32
C GLY A 75 4.87 4.19 -12.16
N ASP A 76 5.63 5.27 -11.91
CA ASP A 76 6.43 5.38 -10.69
C ASP A 76 5.52 5.51 -9.45
N VAL A 77 6.07 5.24 -8.27
CA VAL A 77 5.35 5.42 -6.99
C VAL A 77 6.11 6.34 -6.07
N LEU A 78 5.44 7.36 -5.54
CA LEU A 78 5.94 8.16 -4.44
C LEU A 78 5.38 7.59 -3.14
N ARG A 79 6.27 7.25 -2.21
CA ARG A 79 5.90 6.84 -0.86
C ARG A 79 6.14 7.99 0.11
N ASP A 80 5.09 8.45 0.78
CA ASP A 80 5.19 9.54 1.76
C ASP A 80 5.65 9.04 3.15
N ALA A 81 5.79 9.97 4.10
CA ALA A 81 6.27 9.67 5.45
C ALA A 81 5.31 8.77 6.24
N ASP A 82 4.01 8.83 5.95
CA ASP A 82 2.98 7.96 6.52
C ASP A 82 2.97 6.57 5.87
N GLY A 83 3.81 6.35 4.85
CA GLY A 83 3.89 5.12 4.10
C GLY A 83 2.82 4.97 3.03
N ARG A 84 2.03 6.02 2.75
CA ARG A 84 1.04 5.99 1.68
C ARG A 84 1.72 5.93 0.32
N ARG A 85 1.09 5.25 -0.62
CA ARG A 85 1.59 5.07 -1.97
C ARG A 85 0.81 5.90 -2.96
N TRP A 86 1.54 6.79 -3.62
CA TRP A 86 1.04 7.69 -4.63
C TRP A 86 1.55 7.23 -6.00
N VAL A 87 0.69 6.59 -6.78
CA VAL A 87 1.03 6.17 -8.14
C VAL A 87 1.03 7.39 -9.05
N VAL A 88 2.15 7.65 -9.71
CA VAL A 88 2.28 8.72 -10.69
C VAL A 88 1.53 8.33 -11.96
N LEU A 89 0.50 9.09 -12.30
CA LEU A 89 -0.30 8.92 -13.51
C LEU A 89 0.26 9.76 -14.66
N ALA A 90 0.71 10.97 -14.37
CA ALA A 90 1.31 11.88 -15.33
C ALA A 90 2.38 12.78 -14.68
N VAL A 91 3.28 13.30 -15.50
CA VAL A 91 4.33 14.22 -15.08
C VAL A 91 4.30 15.45 -15.98
N SER A 92 4.36 16.63 -15.37
CA SER A 92 4.47 17.90 -16.09
C SER A 92 5.61 18.73 -15.52
N THR A 93 6.24 19.54 -16.35
CA THR A 93 7.21 20.54 -15.91
C THR A 93 6.50 21.67 -15.18
N ALA A 94 7.07 22.12 -14.06
CA ALA A 94 6.67 23.31 -13.32
C ALA A 94 7.78 24.37 -13.39
N PRO A 95 7.47 25.66 -13.13
CA PRO A 95 8.47 26.72 -13.13
C PRO A 95 9.65 26.44 -12.19
N ALA A 96 10.77 27.11 -12.45
CA ALA A 96 11.97 27.06 -11.61
C ALA A 96 12.59 25.66 -11.43
N GLY A 97 12.62 24.86 -12.51
CA GLY A 97 13.28 23.55 -12.50
C GLY A 97 12.57 22.51 -11.63
N ARG A 98 11.25 22.64 -11.49
CA ARG A 98 10.42 21.72 -10.71
C ARG A 98 9.68 20.75 -11.61
N LEU A 99 9.39 19.56 -11.09
CA LEU A 99 8.47 18.61 -11.67
C LEU A 99 7.18 18.60 -10.83
N ALA A 100 6.05 18.44 -11.51
CA ALA A 100 4.76 18.16 -10.91
C ALA A 100 4.33 16.75 -11.33
N ALA A 101 4.25 15.84 -10.37
CA ALA A 101 3.78 14.48 -10.53
C ALA A 101 2.31 14.39 -10.10
N TRP A 102 1.43 14.11 -11.06
CA TRP A 102 -0.01 13.96 -10.85
C TRP A 102 -0.28 12.52 -10.43
N CYS A 103 -0.78 12.35 -9.21
CA CYS A 103 -0.78 11.07 -8.54
C CYS A 103 -2.17 10.65 -8.03
N ARG A 104 -2.34 9.35 -7.88
CA ARG A 104 -3.47 8.71 -7.19
C ARG A 104 -2.98 8.08 -5.89
N ASP A 105 -3.70 8.28 -4.78
CA ASP A 105 -3.43 7.61 -3.51
C ASP A 105 -3.98 6.19 -3.55
N THR A 106 -3.13 5.22 -3.78
CA THR A 106 -3.53 3.80 -3.71
C THR A 106 -3.77 3.32 -2.29
N SER A 107 -3.29 4.06 -1.29
CA SER A 107 -3.53 3.75 0.11
C SER A 107 -4.89 4.25 0.59
N ALA A 108 -5.52 5.21 -0.10
CA ALA A 108 -6.91 5.62 0.18
C ALA A 108 -7.91 4.48 -0.04
N ALA A 109 -7.54 3.45 -0.79
CA ALA A 109 -8.32 2.22 -0.92
C ALA A 109 -8.33 1.37 0.37
N PHE A 110 -7.49 1.67 1.38
CA PHE A 110 -7.44 0.91 2.62
C PHE A 110 -8.13 1.63 3.77
N GLU A 111 -8.77 0.85 4.64
CA GLU A 111 -9.42 1.39 5.83
C GLU A 111 -8.35 1.87 6.83
N PRO A 112 -8.45 3.11 7.34
CA PRO A 112 -7.53 3.60 8.36
C PRO A 112 -7.50 2.66 9.56
N GLY A 113 -6.32 2.11 9.84
CA GLY A 113 -6.14 1.18 10.96
C GLY A 113 -6.59 -0.25 10.67
N SER A 114 -6.88 -0.62 9.44
CA SER A 114 -7.01 -2.02 9.04
C SER A 114 -5.65 -2.53 8.55
N THR A 115 -5.00 -3.38 9.34
CA THR A 115 -3.74 -4.03 8.93
C THR A 115 -3.74 -5.51 9.26
N ILE A 116 -2.91 -6.25 8.54
CA ILE A 116 -2.70 -7.69 8.72
C ILE A 116 -1.21 -8.00 8.85
N ASP A 117 -0.89 -9.05 9.62
CA ASP A 117 0.40 -9.71 9.58
C ASP A 117 0.30 -10.92 8.65
N ILE A 118 1.14 -10.97 7.63
CA ILE A 118 1.16 -12.02 6.61
C ILE A 118 2.24 -13.03 6.97
N GLN A 119 1.87 -14.31 6.93
CA GLN A 119 2.76 -15.43 7.14
C GLN A 119 2.81 -16.30 5.89
N ILE A 120 4.00 -16.81 5.58
CA ILE A 120 4.24 -17.76 4.49
C ILE A 120 4.62 -19.12 5.08
N ALA A 121 4.14 -20.19 4.48
CA ALA A 121 4.50 -21.55 4.86
C ALA A 121 5.84 -21.96 4.21
N GLU A 122 6.77 -22.43 5.03
CA GLU A 122 7.91 -23.23 4.60
C GLU A 122 7.61 -24.69 4.92
N PHE A 123 7.52 -25.54 3.90
CA PHE A 123 7.23 -26.95 4.12
C PHE A 123 8.49 -27.72 4.51
N ARG A 124 8.41 -28.43 5.64
CA ARG A 124 9.44 -29.35 6.12
C ARG A 124 8.91 -30.77 6.12
N LYS A 125 9.81 -31.74 6.06
CA LYS A 125 9.46 -33.15 6.20
C LYS A 125 9.18 -33.45 7.67
N GLY A 126 7.97 -33.91 7.98
CA GLY A 126 7.56 -34.39 9.28
C GLY A 126 8.15 -35.75 9.63
N THR A 127 7.83 -36.24 10.82
CA THR A 127 8.37 -37.49 11.38
C THR A 127 8.03 -38.72 10.54
N HIS A 128 6.94 -38.72 9.79
CA HIS A 128 6.51 -39.80 8.92
C HIS A 128 6.63 -39.46 7.42
N GLY A 129 7.31 -38.36 7.09
CA GLY A 129 7.51 -37.92 5.71
C GLY A 129 6.43 -37.01 5.15
N GLU A 130 5.40 -36.72 5.93
CA GLU A 130 4.34 -35.76 5.62
C GLU A 130 4.90 -34.33 5.48
N PRO A 131 4.39 -33.52 4.54
CA PRO A 131 4.74 -32.10 4.48
C PRO A 131 4.11 -31.35 5.66
N MET A 132 4.96 -30.79 6.54
CA MET A 132 4.54 -29.97 7.66
C MET A 132 4.85 -28.49 7.38
N PRO A 133 3.84 -27.59 7.40
CA PRO A 133 4.08 -26.17 7.21
C PRO A 133 4.66 -25.54 8.49
N VAL A 134 5.83 -24.91 8.35
CA VAL A 134 6.39 -23.99 9.34
C VAL A 134 6.09 -22.57 8.90
N TRP A 135 5.25 -21.88 9.66
CA TRP A 135 4.78 -20.54 9.32
C TRP A 135 5.77 -19.48 9.78
N ARG A 136 6.25 -18.66 8.85
CA ARG A 136 7.14 -17.53 9.13
C ARG A 136 6.46 -16.22 8.79
N LEU A 137 6.73 -15.20 9.60
CA LEU A 137 6.32 -13.83 9.30
C LEU A 137 6.98 -13.39 7.99
N PHE A 138 6.17 -13.04 7.01
CA PHE A 138 6.58 -12.50 5.72
C PHE A 138 6.54 -10.97 5.74
N ALA A 139 5.43 -10.39 6.20
CA ALA A 139 5.25 -8.95 6.33
C ALA A 139 4.35 -8.65 7.54
N ALA A 140 4.65 -7.61 8.29
CA ALA A 140 3.86 -7.19 9.46
C ALA A 140 3.17 -5.86 9.21
N GLY A 141 1.99 -5.67 9.80
CA GLY A 141 1.27 -4.40 9.76
C GLY A 141 0.91 -3.92 8.35
N VAL A 142 0.69 -4.84 7.41
CA VAL A 142 0.35 -4.53 6.02
C VAL A 142 -1.03 -3.88 5.95
N PRO A 143 -1.17 -2.65 5.43
CA PRO A 143 -2.49 -2.04 5.19
C PRO A 143 -3.37 -2.92 4.32
N CYS A 144 -4.66 -3.02 4.68
CA CYS A 144 -5.59 -3.85 3.94
C CYS A 144 -7.02 -3.30 3.93
N ARG A 145 -7.85 -3.84 3.04
CA ARG A 145 -9.30 -3.60 2.98
C ARG A 145 -10.04 -4.87 2.64
N TRP A 146 -11.15 -5.10 3.33
CA TRP A 146 -12.11 -6.13 3.00
C TRP A 146 -13.12 -5.63 1.96
N GLY A 147 -13.50 -6.48 1.00
CA GLY A 147 -14.62 -6.19 0.10
C GLY A 147 -15.94 -6.33 0.81
N GLU A 148 -16.12 -7.50 1.42
CA GLU A 148 -17.11 -7.76 2.46
C GLU A 148 -16.35 -8.41 3.61
N PRO A 149 -16.50 -7.92 4.85
CA PRO A 149 -15.88 -8.58 5.99
C PRO A 149 -16.40 -10.01 6.03
N PRO A 150 -15.54 -11.02 6.30
CA PRO A 150 -16.00 -12.38 6.46
C PRO A 150 -17.05 -12.35 7.55
N GLY A 151 -18.27 -12.77 7.20
CA GLY A 151 -19.39 -12.78 8.12
C GLY A 151 -19.00 -13.43 9.44
N ASP A 152 -19.71 -13.11 10.52
CA ASP A 152 -19.47 -13.71 11.83
C ASP A 152 -19.30 -15.23 11.69
N ALA A 153 -18.42 -15.82 12.51
CA ALA A 153 -18.09 -17.25 12.44
C ALA A 153 -19.33 -18.17 12.55
N ASP A 154 -20.45 -17.60 13.03
CA ASP A 154 -21.77 -18.21 13.23
C ASP A 154 -22.75 -18.01 12.05
N ALA A 155 -22.35 -17.30 10.98
CA ALA A 155 -23.18 -17.12 9.79
C ALA A 155 -23.37 -18.46 9.04
N PRO A 156 -24.59 -18.77 8.52
CA PRO A 156 -24.91 -20.05 7.88
C PRO A 156 -24.10 -20.36 6.61
N GLN A 157 -23.58 -19.33 5.94
CA GLN A 157 -22.65 -19.44 4.81
C GLN A 157 -21.53 -18.41 5.01
N PRO A 158 -20.36 -18.79 5.59
CA PRO A 158 -19.24 -17.87 5.64
C PRO A 158 -18.60 -17.82 4.25
N GLY A 159 -18.97 -16.79 3.49
CA GLY A 159 -18.44 -16.55 2.16
C GLY A 159 -16.93 -16.36 2.17
N ILE A 160 -16.28 -16.82 1.12
CA ILE A 160 -14.91 -16.41 0.79
C ILE A 160 -14.90 -14.89 0.71
N SER A 161 -14.10 -14.24 1.55
CA SER A 161 -13.97 -12.79 1.52
C SER A 161 -12.84 -12.37 0.61
N ARG A 162 -13.10 -11.34 -0.21
CA ARG A 162 -12.02 -10.63 -0.91
C ARG A 162 -11.31 -9.68 0.04
N LEU A 163 -9.99 -9.70 -0.03
CA LEU A 163 -9.07 -8.86 0.70
C LEU A 163 -8.11 -8.20 -0.29
N TRP A 164 -8.01 -6.88 -0.23
CA TRP A 164 -6.92 -6.15 -0.87
C TRP A 164 -5.86 -5.81 0.17
N ALA A 165 -4.60 -6.11 -0.14
CA ALA A 165 -3.49 -5.89 0.78
C ALA A 165 -2.34 -5.16 0.08
N ASP A 166 -1.74 -4.22 0.79
CA ASP A 166 -0.66 -3.38 0.29
C ASP A 166 0.69 -4.12 0.30
N VAL A 167 0.79 -5.20 -0.48
CA VAL A 167 1.94 -6.10 -0.48
C VAL A 167 2.13 -6.75 -1.84
N ARG A 168 3.38 -7.15 -2.14
CA ARG A 168 3.69 -8.06 -3.24
C ARG A 168 3.91 -9.46 -2.68
N LEU A 169 3.09 -10.41 -3.08
CA LEU A 169 3.16 -11.81 -2.65
C LEU A 169 3.89 -12.64 -3.72
N PRO A 170 5.06 -13.22 -3.42
CA PRO A 170 5.64 -14.24 -4.29
C PRO A 170 4.76 -15.51 -4.32
N ALA A 171 5.10 -16.47 -5.17
CA ALA A 171 4.45 -17.77 -5.14
C ALA A 171 4.66 -18.46 -3.78
N GLY A 172 3.59 -18.98 -3.18
CA GLY A 172 3.66 -19.63 -1.88
C GLY A 172 2.28 -19.88 -1.26
N THR A 173 2.28 -20.55 -0.12
CA THR A 173 1.09 -20.76 0.70
C THR A 173 1.08 -19.76 1.85
N TYR A 174 -0.01 -19.02 1.98
CA TYR A 174 -0.10 -17.91 2.93
C TYR A 174 -1.23 -18.10 3.93
N ARG A 175 -1.06 -17.45 5.07
CA ARG A 175 -2.12 -17.13 6.02
C ARG A 175 -1.86 -15.75 6.57
N PHE A 176 -2.87 -15.12 7.16
CA PHE A 176 -2.65 -13.84 7.83
C PHE A 176 -3.41 -13.76 9.13
N ARG A 177 -2.97 -12.81 9.95
CA ARG A 177 -3.55 -12.48 11.24
C ARG A 177 -3.99 -11.03 11.20
N ASP A 178 -5.23 -10.74 11.56
CA ASP A 178 -5.69 -9.36 11.69
C ASP A 178 -5.29 -8.74 13.04
N ARG A 179 -5.61 -7.46 13.25
CA ARG A 179 -5.33 -6.76 14.51
C ARG A 179 -6.05 -7.33 15.73
N LEU A 180 -7.14 -8.06 15.54
CA LEU A 180 -7.88 -8.72 16.62
C LEU A 180 -7.31 -10.11 16.94
N GLY A 181 -6.23 -10.52 16.26
CA GLY A 181 -5.62 -11.83 16.42
C GLY A 181 -6.35 -12.95 15.71
N ARG A 182 -7.37 -12.64 14.89
CA ARG A 182 -8.11 -13.64 14.11
C ARG A 182 -7.24 -14.12 12.96
N MET A 183 -7.21 -15.44 12.77
CA MET A 183 -6.42 -16.10 11.74
C MET A 183 -7.28 -16.40 10.51
N PHE A 184 -6.70 -16.19 9.33
CA PHE A 184 -7.33 -16.46 8.04
C PHE A 184 -6.37 -17.23 7.15
N ALA A 185 -6.88 -18.26 6.47
CA ALA A 185 -6.17 -18.95 5.41
C ALA A 185 -6.33 -18.20 4.08
N VAL A 186 -5.33 -18.31 3.22
CA VAL A 186 -5.36 -17.78 1.85
C VAL A 186 -5.53 -18.93 0.87
N PRO A 187 -6.76 -19.33 0.52
CA PRO A 187 -7.01 -20.37 -0.48
C PRO A 187 -6.52 -19.96 -1.88
N ARG A 188 -6.59 -18.66 -2.21
CA ARG A 188 -6.25 -18.18 -3.55
C ARG A 188 -5.71 -16.76 -3.52
N ILE A 189 -4.62 -16.55 -4.26
CA ILE A 189 -4.14 -15.23 -4.66
C ILE A 189 -4.72 -14.95 -6.04
N ILE A 190 -5.68 -14.02 -6.14
CA ILE A 190 -6.26 -13.58 -7.41
C ILE A 190 -5.24 -12.74 -8.16
N LYS A 191 -4.56 -11.85 -7.44
CA LYS A 191 -3.50 -10.99 -7.96
C LYS A 191 -2.39 -10.85 -6.90
N PRO A 192 -1.12 -11.08 -7.24
CA PRO A 192 -0.02 -11.05 -6.27
C PRO A 192 0.34 -9.64 -5.78
N GLY A 193 -0.25 -8.60 -6.36
CA GLY A 193 0.13 -7.22 -6.12
C GLY A 193 1.36 -6.81 -6.91
N SER A 194 1.50 -5.49 -7.11
CA SER A 194 2.60 -4.87 -7.81
C SER A 194 3.03 -3.59 -7.06
N LEU A 195 3.94 -2.83 -7.64
CA LEU A 195 4.30 -1.53 -7.10
C LEU A 195 3.10 -0.57 -7.10
N THR A 196 2.28 -0.63 -8.15
CA THR A 196 1.20 0.32 -8.44
C THR A 196 -0.20 -0.19 -8.06
N GLU A 197 -0.32 -1.47 -7.72
CA GLU A 197 -1.60 -2.11 -7.44
C GLU A 197 -1.50 -3.05 -6.24
N PRO A 198 -2.52 -3.10 -5.37
CA PRO A 198 -2.54 -4.00 -4.24
C PRO A 198 -2.62 -5.47 -4.68
N ALA A 199 -2.20 -6.37 -3.79
CA ALA A 199 -2.56 -7.78 -3.90
C ALA A 199 -4.06 -7.95 -3.70
N GLU A 200 -4.66 -8.86 -4.46
CA GLU A 200 -6.06 -9.26 -4.31
C GLU A 200 -6.11 -10.74 -3.95
N ILE A 201 -6.76 -11.03 -2.82
CA ILE A 201 -6.64 -12.30 -2.12
C ILE A 201 -8.02 -12.78 -1.72
N GLU A 202 -8.27 -14.07 -1.84
CA GLU A 202 -9.39 -14.74 -1.19
C GLU A 202 -8.97 -15.22 0.19
N ALA A 203 -9.81 -14.94 1.18
CA ALA A 203 -9.53 -15.27 2.57
C ALA A 203 -10.71 -15.98 3.21
N VAL A 204 -10.39 -16.98 4.05
CA VAL A 204 -11.37 -17.72 4.84
C VAL A 204 -10.90 -17.85 6.30
N PRO A 205 -11.80 -17.83 7.29
CA PRO A 205 -11.42 -18.04 8.69
C PRO A 205 -10.67 -19.37 8.90
N TRP A 206 -9.58 -19.35 9.68
CA TRP A 206 -8.71 -20.52 9.88
C TRP A 206 -9.43 -21.73 10.48
N ALA A 207 -10.42 -21.50 11.37
CA ALA A 207 -11.23 -22.55 11.96
C ALA A 207 -11.94 -23.44 10.93
N ARG A 208 -12.07 -22.99 9.68
CA ARG A 208 -12.70 -23.73 8.58
C ARG A 208 -11.74 -24.02 7.42
N ALA A 209 -10.44 -23.73 7.55
CA ALA A 209 -9.44 -24.01 6.51
C ALA A 209 -9.36 -25.51 6.16
N GLY A 210 -9.57 -26.39 7.16
CA GLY A 210 -9.59 -27.85 6.95
C GLY A 210 -10.70 -28.36 6.03
N LEU A 211 -11.75 -27.57 5.76
CA LEU A 211 -12.80 -27.93 4.78
C LEU A 211 -12.36 -27.69 3.33
N TYR A 212 -11.37 -26.82 3.09
CA TYR A 212 -10.89 -26.49 1.73
C TYR A 212 -9.70 -27.34 1.30
N ASP A 213 -8.86 -27.80 2.23
CA ASP A 213 -7.78 -28.77 1.93
C ASP A 213 -8.34 -30.12 1.41
N GLN A 214 -9.62 -30.44 1.70
CA GLN A 214 -10.29 -31.63 1.18
C GLN A 214 -11.00 -31.41 -0.17
N ALA A 215 -11.30 -30.17 -0.56
CA ALA A 215 -12.04 -29.87 -1.78
C ALA A 215 -11.15 -29.68 -3.02
N ASN A 216 -9.83 -29.54 -2.82
CA ASN A 216 -8.83 -29.38 -3.88
C ASN A 216 -7.88 -30.60 -4.03
N GLN A 217 -8.24 -31.75 -3.42
CA GLN A 217 -7.67 -33.06 -3.74
C GLN A 217 -8.56 -33.78 -4.75
#